data_AF-A0A0J8FBL9-F1
#
_entry.id   AF-A0A0J8FBL9-F1
#
_cell.length_a   1.000
_cell.length_b   1.000
_cell.length_c   1.000
_cell.angle_alpha   90.00
_cell.angle_beta   90.00
_cell.angle_gamma   90.00
#
_symmetry.space_group_name_H-M   'P 1'
#
loop_
_entity.id
_entity.type
_entity.pdbx_description
1 polymer ?
#
loop_
_entity_poly.entity_id
_entity_poly.type
_entity_poly.pdbx_seq_one_letter_code
_entity_poly.pdbx_strand_id
1 'polypeptide(L)'
;MNPSRVDFLVDLAYGLMIFVSVVLFNFVGTRVGIAFGLGVMISYVIHVVWKMARFDPEWMTKEVTQNVEDTLTREVDEVIDKLETVNERVDRRPRAEEVEETVDQKVDETVDEKVDETVDKKVDQTVDEKVVETALRTN
;
A
#
# COMPACT_ATOMS: atom_id res chain seq x y z
N MET A 1 -30.72 0.96 7.66
CA MET A 1 -30.72 1.96 8.77
C MET A 1 -29.32 1.96 9.37
N ASN A 2 -28.70 3.12 9.55
CA ASN A 2 -27.31 3.19 10.02
C ASN A 2 -27.23 2.69 11.47
N PRO A 3 -26.44 1.66 11.81
CA PRO A 3 -26.43 1.04 13.16
C PRO A 3 -26.20 2.07 14.27
N SER A 4 -25.27 2.99 14.04
CA SER A 4 -24.92 4.09 14.95
C SER A 4 -26.07 5.05 15.27
N ARG A 5 -27.04 5.23 14.35
CA ARG A 5 -28.22 6.07 14.61
C ARG A 5 -29.23 5.36 15.50
N VAL A 6 -29.30 4.04 15.43
CA VAL A 6 -30.20 3.24 16.29
C VAL A 6 -29.67 3.25 17.71
N ASP A 7 -28.36 3.12 17.90
CA ASP A 7 -27.72 3.21 19.23
C ASP A 7 -28.02 4.55 19.90
N PHE A 8 -27.80 5.65 19.18
CA PHE A 8 -28.07 6.99 19.69
C PHE A 8 -29.56 7.23 20.05
N LEU A 9 -30.48 6.71 19.22
CA LEU A 9 -31.93 6.89 19.44
C LEU A 9 -32.40 6.11 20.66
N VAL A 10 -31.83 4.92 20.88
CA VAL A 10 -32.07 4.11 22.07
C VAL A 10 -31.57 4.84 23.31
N ASP A 11 -30.33 5.32 23.31
CA ASP A 11 -29.75 6.06 24.44
C ASP A 11 -30.54 7.34 24.77
N LEU A 12 -30.99 8.07 23.75
CA LEU A 12 -31.84 9.25 23.90
C LEU A 12 -33.20 8.91 24.54
N ALA A 13 -33.83 7.81 24.12
CA ALA A 13 -35.10 7.37 24.67
C ALA A 13 -34.98 6.98 26.16
N TYR A 14 -33.89 6.30 26.54
CA TYR A 14 -33.61 5.97 27.94
C TYR A 14 -33.31 7.21 28.78
N GLY A 15 -32.54 8.17 28.24
CA GLY A 15 -32.31 9.46 28.90
C GLY A 15 -33.61 10.21 29.17
N LEU A 16 -34.52 10.24 28.20
CA LEU A 16 -35.85 10.85 28.35
C LEU A 16 -36.71 10.11 29.38
N MET A 17 -36.67 8.78 29.40
CA MET A 17 -37.39 7.98 30.40
C MET A 17 -36.87 8.20 31.83
N ILE A 18 -35.56 8.36 32.01
CA ILE A 18 -34.97 8.72 33.31
C ILE A 18 -35.45 10.11 33.74
N PHE A 19 -35.47 11.08 32.83
CA PHE A 19 -35.99 12.41 33.12
C PHE A 19 -37.47 12.38 33.55
N VAL A 20 -38.31 11.62 32.84
CA VAL A 20 -39.71 11.40 33.22
C VAL A 20 -39.83 10.76 34.61
N SER A 21 -38.94 9.81 34.94
CA SER A 21 -38.89 9.21 36.28
C SER A 21 -38.62 10.24 37.39
N VAL A 22 -37.66 11.14 37.17
CA VAL A 22 -37.32 12.22 38.12
C VAL A 22 -38.47 13.22 38.26
N VAL A 23 -39.17 13.55 37.18
CA VAL A 23 -40.36 14.41 37.22
C VAL A 23 -41.48 13.73 38.03
N LEU A 24 -41.77 12.45 37.77
CA LEU A 24 -42.77 11.69 38.52
C LEU A 24 -42.44 11.59 40.02
N PHE A 25 -41.16 11.51 40.36
CA PHE A 25 -40.70 11.55 41.75
C PHE A 25 -41.14 12.84 42.46
N ASN A 26 -41.06 13.98 41.76
CA ASN A 26 -41.44 15.29 42.30
C ASN A 26 -42.96 15.50 42.38
N PHE A 27 -43.73 15.00 41.42
CA PHE A 27 -45.17 15.27 41.33
C PHE A 27 -46.06 14.20 41.96
N VAL A 28 -45.70 12.93 41.84
CA VAL A 28 -46.53 11.78 42.24
C VAL A 28 -45.96 11.05 43.46
N GLY A 29 -44.70 11.34 43.80
CA GLY A 29 -44.04 10.89 45.00
C GLY A 29 -43.02 9.78 44.78
N THR A 30 -42.15 9.62 45.79
CA THR A 30 -40.94 8.78 45.77
C THR A 30 -41.19 7.33 45.38
N ARG A 31 -42.28 6.71 45.89
CA ARG A 31 -42.60 5.31 45.58
C ARG A 31 -42.90 5.08 44.09
N VAL A 32 -43.59 6.02 43.46
CA VAL A 32 -43.96 5.91 42.04
C VAL A 32 -42.75 6.16 41.14
N GLY A 33 -41.93 7.17 41.45
CA GLY A 33 -40.69 7.43 40.73
C GLY A 33 -39.71 6.25 40.78
N ILE A 34 -39.52 5.63 41.94
CA ILE A 34 -38.64 4.46 42.07
C ILE A 34 -39.18 3.25 41.28
N ALA A 35 -40.48 2.95 41.38
CA ALA A 35 -41.08 1.83 40.65
C ALA A 35 -40.98 2.01 39.13
N PHE A 36 -41.21 3.22 38.63
CA PHE A 36 -41.08 3.56 37.21
C PHE A 36 -39.62 3.48 36.75
N GLY A 37 -38.69 4.08 37.50
CA GLY A 37 -37.26 4.02 37.19
C GLY A 37 -36.70 2.60 37.12
N LEU A 38 -37.13 1.72 38.04
CA LEU A 38 -36.77 0.30 38.00
C LEU A 38 -37.36 -0.43 36.79
N GLY A 39 -38.60 -0.13 36.41
CA GLY A 39 -39.21 -0.69 35.20
C GLY A 39 -38.46 -0.30 33.92
N VAL A 40 -38.06 0.96 33.81
CA VAL A 40 -37.24 1.47 32.71
C VAL A 40 -35.88 0.77 32.67
N MET A 41 -35.24 0.57 33.81
CA MET A 41 -33.95 -0.12 33.91
C MET A 41 -34.06 -1.60 33.46
N ILE A 42 -35.10 -2.31 33.89
CA ILE A 42 -35.33 -3.70 33.48
C ILE A 42 -35.61 -3.77 31.97
N SER A 43 -36.40 -2.83 31.43
CA SER A 43 -36.62 -2.72 29.99
C SER A 43 -35.33 -2.46 29.22
N TYR A 44 -34.41 -1.64 29.74
CA TYR A 44 -33.07 -1.43 29.16
C TYR A 44 -32.29 -2.71 29.05
N VAL A 45 -32.17 -3.45 30.16
CA VAL A 45 -31.43 -4.71 30.18
C VAL A 45 -32.01 -5.71 29.18
N ILE A 46 -33.34 -5.86 29.14
CA ILE A 46 -34.01 -6.76 28.19
C ILE A 46 -33.74 -6.32 26.75
N HIS A 47 -33.83 -5.03 26.45
CA HIS A 47 -33.57 -4.52 25.10
C HIS A 47 -32.11 -4.72 24.68
N VAL A 48 -31.14 -4.45 25.56
CA VAL A 48 -29.71 -4.65 25.31
C VAL A 48 -29.40 -6.12 25.11
N VAL A 49 -29.91 -7.00 25.97
CA VAL A 49 -29.72 -8.44 25.83
C VAL A 49 -30.38 -8.96 24.56
N TRP A 50 -31.60 -8.50 24.23
CA TRP A 50 -32.27 -8.85 22.98
C TRP A 50 -31.49 -8.36 21.76
N LYS A 51 -30.92 -7.16 21.83
CA LYS A 51 -30.08 -6.60 20.79
C LYS A 51 -28.79 -7.40 20.64
N MET A 52 -28.09 -7.71 21.74
CA MET A 52 -26.88 -8.54 21.73
C MET A 52 -27.13 -9.98 21.30
N ALA A 53 -28.27 -10.57 21.67
CA ALA A 53 -28.66 -11.90 21.23
C ALA A 53 -29.07 -11.91 19.74
N ARG A 54 -29.69 -10.83 19.25
CA ARG A 54 -29.96 -10.64 17.82
C ARG A 54 -28.68 -10.41 17.02
N PHE A 55 -27.66 -9.82 17.63
CA PHE A 55 -26.30 -9.80 17.10
C PHE A 55 -25.57 -11.11 17.45
N ASP A 56 -26.13 -12.25 17.04
CA ASP A 56 -25.41 -13.52 17.12
C ASP A 56 -24.06 -13.40 16.37
N PRO A 57 -22.93 -13.81 16.96
CA PRO A 57 -21.60 -13.72 16.34
C PRO A 57 -21.49 -14.38 14.95
N GLU A 58 -22.39 -15.33 14.63
CA GLU A 58 -22.35 -16.10 13.38
C GLU A 58 -22.88 -15.35 12.15
N TRP A 59 -23.72 -14.32 12.31
CA TRP A 59 -24.31 -13.63 11.16
C TRP A 59 -23.42 -12.52 10.58
N MET A 60 -22.48 -11.98 11.37
CA MET A 60 -21.43 -11.09 10.86
C MET A 60 -20.30 -11.85 10.15
N THR A 61 -20.05 -13.12 10.48
CA THR A 61 -19.06 -13.95 9.77
C THR A 61 -19.51 -14.31 8.36
N LYS A 62 -20.80 -14.55 8.11
CA LYS A 62 -21.28 -14.84 6.74
C LYS A 62 -21.17 -13.65 5.77
N GLU A 63 -21.43 -12.43 6.23
CA GLU A 63 -21.42 -11.24 5.36
C GLU A 63 -20.02 -10.65 5.18
N VAL A 64 -19.16 -10.71 6.22
CA VAL A 64 -17.76 -10.27 6.13
C VAL A 64 -16.93 -11.27 5.34
N THR A 65 -17.22 -12.58 5.43
CA THR A 65 -16.50 -13.59 4.63
C THR A 65 -16.77 -13.39 3.13
N GLN A 66 -18.01 -13.16 2.71
CA GLN A 66 -18.30 -13.03 1.28
C GLN A 66 -17.75 -11.74 0.65
N ASN A 67 -17.81 -10.59 1.32
CA ASN A 67 -17.27 -9.35 0.74
C ASN A 67 -15.74 -9.26 0.73
N VAL A 68 -15.09 -9.87 1.74
CA VAL A 68 -13.62 -9.90 1.83
C VAL A 68 -13.04 -10.96 0.89
N GLU A 69 -13.67 -12.13 0.75
CA GLU A 69 -13.22 -13.19 -0.16
C GLU A 69 -13.32 -12.73 -1.63
N ASP A 70 -14.45 -12.16 -2.05
CA ASP A 70 -14.65 -11.73 -3.44
C ASP A 70 -13.80 -10.53 -3.87
N THR A 71 -13.42 -9.65 -2.92
CA THR A 71 -12.55 -8.50 -3.21
C THR A 71 -11.08 -8.90 -3.18
N LEU A 72 -10.67 -9.71 -2.20
CA LEU A 72 -9.29 -10.19 -2.10
C LEU A 72 -8.92 -11.13 -3.24
N THR A 73 -9.80 -12.03 -3.68
CA THR A 73 -9.49 -12.91 -4.82
C THR A 73 -9.23 -12.11 -6.10
N ARG A 74 -10.04 -11.08 -6.37
CA ARG A 74 -9.86 -10.22 -7.56
C ARG A 74 -8.60 -9.36 -7.48
N GLU A 75 -8.32 -8.75 -6.33
CA GLU A 75 -7.11 -7.94 -6.18
C GLU A 75 -5.83 -8.78 -6.19
N VAL A 76 -5.85 -9.98 -5.60
CA VAL A 76 -4.69 -10.87 -5.59
C VAL A 76 -4.39 -11.43 -6.98
N ASP A 77 -5.40 -11.84 -7.76
CA ASP A 77 -5.19 -12.30 -9.14
C ASP A 77 -4.60 -11.18 -10.02
N GLU A 78 -5.07 -9.93 -9.89
CA GLU A 78 -4.52 -8.80 -10.64
C GLU A 78 -3.07 -8.44 -10.23
N VAL A 79 -2.75 -8.60 -8.94
CA VAL A 79 -1.38 -8.42 -8.44
C VAL A 79 -0.45 -9.52 -8.96
N ILE A 80 -0.91 -10.77 -9.03
CA ILE A 80 -0.14 -11.89 -9.57
C ILE A 80 0.19 -11.67 -11.06
N ASP A 81 -0.79 -11.28 -11.88
CA ASP A 81 -0.57 -10.98 -13.32
C ASP A 81 0.42 -9.83 -13.53
N LYS A 82 0.34 -8.78 -12.70
CA LYS A 82 1.31 -7.67 -12.73
C LYS A 82 2.70 -8.13 -12.31
N LEU A 83 2.81 -9.03 -11.34
CA LEU A 83 4.08 -9.55 -10.85
C LEU A 83 4.77 -10.42 -11.92
N GLU A 84 4.03 -11.25 -12.63
CA GLU A 84 4.54 -12.06 -13.74
C GLU A 84 5.05 -11.18 -14.89
N THR A 85 4.30 -10.11 -15.23
CA THR A 85 4.73 -9.11 -16.22
C THR A 85 6.01 -8.38 -15.81
N VAL A 86 6.16 -8.07 -14.52
CA VAL A 86 7.38 -7.44 -13.98
C VAL A 86 8.54 -8.44 -14.00
N ASN A 87 8.30 -9.70 -13.65
CA ASN A 87 9.32 -10.74 -13.68
C ASN A 87 9.85 -10.97 -15.10
N GLU A 88 8.96 -11.07 -16.11
CA GLU A 88 9.39 -11.13 -17.51
C GLU A 88 10.18 -9.89 -17.95
N ARG A 89 9.77 -8.69 -17.52
CA ARG A 89 10.53 -7.47 -17.82
C ARG A 89 11.90 -7.43 -17.15
N VAL A 90 12.05 -8.06 -15.99
CA VAL A 90 13.34 -8.14 -15.28
C VAL A 90 14.23 -9.18 -15.95
N ASP A 91 13.69 -10.34 -16.33
CA ASP A 91 14.44 -11.40 -17.04
C ASP A 91 14.92 -10.95 -18.43
N ARG A 92 14.20 -10.06 -19.10
CA ARG A 92 14.64 -9.47 -20.38
C ARG A 92 15.66 -8.34 -20.25
N ARG A 93 15.99 -7.88 -19.04
CA ARG A 93 17.06 -6.89 -18.90
C ARG A 93 18.39 -7.59 -19.12
N PRO A 94 19.31 -6.97 -19.88
CA PRO A 94 20.65 -7.52 -20.00
C PRO A 94 21.24 -7.62 -18.60
N ARG A 95 21.74 -8.81 -18.27
CA ARG A 95 22.40 -9.03 -16.99
C ARG A 95 23.65 -8.18 -16.92
N ALA A 96 24.11 -7.87 -15.70
CA ALA A 96 25.35 -7.11 -15.51
C ALA A 96 26.50 -7.72 -16.33
N GLU A 97 26.55 -9.05 -16.41
CA GLU A 97 27.51 -9.84 -17.20
C GLU A 97 27.43 -9.56 -18.72
N GLU A 98 26.23 -9.49 -19.31
CA GLU A 98 26.06 -9.19 -20.75
C GLU A 98 26.42 -7.73 -21.08
N VAL A 99 26.11 -6.81 -20.16
CA VAL A 99 26.50 -5.40 -20.30
C VAL A 99 28.01 -5.24 -20.20
N GLU A 100 28.64 -5.93 -19.24
CA GLU A 100 30.10 -5.93 -19.05
C GLU A 100 30.80 -6.49 -20.28
N GLU A 101 30.37 -7.63 -20.83
CA GLU A 101 30.94 -8.21 -22.04
C GLU A 101 30.77 -7.30 -23.29
N THR A 102 29.60 -6.68 -23.45
CA THR A 102 29.35 -5.78 -24.59
C THR A 102 30.16 -4.48 -24.48
N VAL A 103 30.36 -3.98 -23.26
CA VAL A 103 31.17 -2.78 -23.00
C VAL A 103 32.65 -3.10 -23.19
N ASP A 104 33.13 -4.21 -22.64
CA ASP A 104 34.53 -4.63 -22.82
C ASP A 104 34.86 -4.83 -24.29
N GLN A 105 34.05 -5.57 -25.06
CA GLN A 105 34.29 -5.75 -26.49
C GLN A 105 34.31 -4.44 -27.27
N LYS A 106 33.35 -3.53 -27.01
CA LYS A 106 33.30 -2.23 -27.69
C LYS A 106 34.47 -1.33 -27.30
N VAL A 107 34.88 -1.35 -26.04
CA VAL A 107 36.00 -0.54 -25.55
C VAL A 107 37.30 -1.08 -26.12
N ASP A 108 37.52 -2.39 -26.12
CA ASP A 108 38.70 -3.02 -26.72
C ASP A 108 38.80 -2.64 -28.20
N GLU A 109 37.77 -2.92 -29.02
CA GLU A 109 37.80 -2.58 -30.46
C GLU A 109 37.99 -1.08 -30.73
N THR A 110 37.25 -0.21 -30.02
CA THR A 110 37.32 1.24 -30.27
C THR A 110 38.64 1.84 -29.81
N VAL A 111 39.21 1.33 -28.72
CA VAL A 111 40.48 1.83 -28.17
C VAL A 111 41.64 1.31 -29.00
N ASP A 112 41.67 0.02 -29.35
CA ASP A 112 42.74 -0.55 -30.17
C ASP A 112 42.82 0.17 -31.53
N GLU A 113 41.68 0.30 -32.24
CA GLU A 113 41.65 0.92 -33.57
C GLU A 113 42.02 2.42 -33.52
N LYS A 114 41.50 3.17 -32.54
CA LYS A 114 41.84 4.60 -32.42
C LYS A 114 43.26 4.85 -31.95
N VAL A 115 43.77 4.02 -31.04
CA VAL A 115 45.13 4.17 -30.51
C VAL A 115 46.13 3.81 -31.60
N ASP A 116 45.97 2.69 -32.30
CA ASP A 116 46.87 2.33 -33.41
C ASP A 116 46.86 3.41 -34.49
N GLU A 117 45.70 3.86 -34.95
CA GLU A 117 45.64 4.87 -36.02
C GLU A 117 46.23 6.23 -35.59
N THR A 118 46.03 6.62 -34.32
CA THR A 118 46.55 7.89 -33.80
C THR A 118 48.06 7.80 -33.52
N VAL A 119 48.53 6.67 -33.00
CA VAL A 119 49.94 6.44 -32.69
C VAL A 119 50.73 6.32 -33.98
N ASP A 120 50.28 5.53 -34.95
CA ASP A 120 50.96 5.42 -36.25
C ASP A 120 51.09 6.78 -36.93
N LYS A 121 49.98 7.54 -37.05
CA LYS A 121 50.03 8.87 -37.69
C LYS A 121 50.95 9.85 -36.95
N LYS A 122 50.95 9.85 -35.61
CA LYS A 122 51.83 10.74 -34.84
C LYS A 122 53.29 10.32 -34.93
N VAL A 123 53.58 9.03 -34.89
CA VAL A 123 54.94 8.51 -34.97
C VAL A 123 55.53 8.80 -36.35
N ASP A 124 54.79 8.55 -37.43
CA ASP A 124 55.23 8.79 -38.80
C ASP A 124 55.58 10.28 -39.01
N GLN A 125 54.67 11.18 -38.61
CA GLN A 125 54.90 12.63 -38.70
C GLN A 125 56.10 13.10 -37.86
N THR A 126 56.25 12.58 -36.63
CA THR A 126 57.35 12.99 -35.74
C THR A 126 58.70 12.45 -36.24
N VAL A 127 58.72 11.25 -36.81
CA VAL A 127 59.93 10.64 -37.37
C VAL A 127 60.34 11.37 -38.64
N ASP A 128 59.41 11.64 -39.56
CA ASP A 128 59.69 12.42 -40.77
C ASP A 128 60.25 13.81 -40.45
N GLU A 129 59.63 14.53 -39.52
CA GLU A 129 60.07 15.87 -39.13
C GLU A 129 61.48 15.85 -38.50
N LYS A 130 61.76 14.88 -37.61
CA LYS A 130 63.09 14.72 -37.01
C LYS A 130 64.16 14.28 -38.01
N VAL A 131 63.83 13.41 -38.95
CA VAL A 131 64.77 12.94 -39.98
C VAL A 131 65.13 14.09 -40.92
N VAL A 132 64.16 14.91 -41.32
CA VAL A 132 64.37 16.11 -42.14
C VAL A 132 65.22 17.15 -41.39
N GLU A 133 64.91 17.42 -40.12
CA GLU A 133 65.69 18.37 -39.30
C GLU A 133 67.15 17.89 -39.15
N THR A 134 67.37 16.61 -38.89
CA THR A 134 68.71 16.03 -38.74
C THR A 134 69.49 16.05 -40.06
N ALA A 135 68.84 15.77 -41.19
CA ALA A 135 69.47 15.82 -42.51
C ALA A 135 69.90 17.24 -42.90
N LEU A 136 69.11 18.27 -42.55
CA LEU A 136 69.46 19.68 -42.78
C LEU A 136 70.59 20.18 -41.89
N ARG A 137 70.75 19.59 -40.70
CA ARG A 137 71.76 20.01 -39.72
C ARG A 137 73.14 19.37 -39.93
N THR A 138 73.23 18.38 -40.82
CA THR A 138 74.46 17.59 -41.08
C THR A 138 75.08 17.90 -42.46
N ASN A 139 74.50 18.81 -43.24
CA ASN A 139 75.03 19.34 -44.52
C ASN A 139 75.54 20.78 -44.30
#